data_AF-A0A0F9A3V0-F1
#
_entry.id   AF-A0A0F9A3V0-F1
#
_cell.length_a   1.000
_cell.length_b   1.000
_cell.length_c   1.000
_cell.angle_alpha   90.00
_cell.angle_beta   90.00
_cell.angle_gamma   90.00
#
_symmetry.space_group_name_H-M   'P 1'
#
loop_
_entity.id
_entity.type
_entity.pdbx_description
1 polymer ?
#
loop_
_entity_poly.entity_id
_entity_poly.type
_entity_poly.pdbx_seq_one_letter_code
_entity_poly.pdbx_strand_id
1 'polypeptide(L)' 'MAKEQISREEAIQVLTMYQDLASDAETKERFIEVLADAGRAIGYAPAMRCLVMCVSPEDAIRWGK' A
#
# COMPACT_ATOMS: atom_id res chain seq x y z
N MET A 1 1.38 21.59 12.04
CA MET A 1 0.71 20.31 12.38
C MET A 1 1.68 19.20 12.04
N ALA A 2 2.21 18.48 13.03
CA ALA A 2 3.06 17.32 12.75
C ALA A 2 2.17 16.26 12.08
N LYS A 3 2.58 15.76 10.89
CA LYS A 3 1.94 14.56 10.33
C LYS A 3 2.22 13.43 11.31
N GLU A 4 1.18 12.88 11.93
CA GLU A 4 1.30 11.64 12.70
C GLU A 4 1.96 10.60 11.78
N GLN A 5 3.13 10.10 12.21
CA GLN A 5 3.79 9.03 11.49
C GLN A 5 3.02 7.75 11.80
N ILE A 6 2.49 7.12 10.74
CA ILE A 6 1.89 5.79 10.84
C ILE A 6 2.93 4.82 11.42
N SER A 7 2.49 3.96 12.34
CA SER A 7 3.37 2.93 12.92
C SER A 7 3.71 1.87 11.87
N ARG A 8 4.70 1.03 12.18
CA ARG A 8 5.10 -0.08 11.30
C ARG A 8 3.96 -1.07 11.11
N GLU A 9 3.31 -1.44 12.19
CA GLU A 9 2.22 -2.42 12.22
C GLU A 9 1.01 -1.91 11.43
N GLU A 10 0.59 -0.66 11.65
CA GLU A 10 -0.52 -0.05 10.90
C GLU A 10 -0.23 0.01 9.40
N ALA A 11 1.01 0.34 9.05
CA ALA A 11 1.42 0.44 7.67
C ALA A 11 1.43 -0.91 6.93
N ILE A 12 1.85 -1.98 7.61
CA ILE A 12 1.75 -3.36 7.11
C ILE A 12 0.26 -3.72 6.93
N GLN A 13 -0.58 -3.46 7.94
CA GLN A 13 -2.02 -3.75 7.87
C GLN A 13 -2.71 -3.03 6.70
N VAL A 14 -2.38 -1.75 6.47
CA VAL A 14 -2.88 -0.98 5.33
C VAL A 14 -2.51 -1.64 4.01
N LEU A 15 -1.24 -2.03 3.84
CA LEU A 15 -0.78 -2.68 2.62
C LEU A 15 -1.41 -4.07 2.41
N THR A 16 -1.56 -4.87 3.46
CA THR A 16 -2.27 -6.15 3.40
C THR A 16 -3.71 -5.97 2.93
N MET A 17 -4.46 -5.04 3.54
CA MET A 17 -5.84 -4.73 3.14
C MET A 17 -5.92 -4.32 1.65
N TYR A 18 -5.01 -3.46 1.19
CA TYR A 18 -5.02 -3.03 -0.21
C TYR A 18 -4.54 -4.10 -1.18
N GLN A 19 -3.73 -5.06 -0.74
CA GLN A 19 -3.36 -6.23 -1.53
C GLN A 19 -4.56 -7.13 -1.77
N ASP A 20 -5.38 -7.40 -0.74
CA ASP A 20 -6.61 -8.18 -0.86
C ASP A 20 -7.62 -7.47 -1.79
N LEU A 21 -7.81 -6.16 -1.62
CA LEU A 21 -8.66 -5.37 -2.51
C LEU A 21 -8.17 -5.34 -3.96
N ALA A 22 -6.85 -5.39 -4.18
CA ALA A 22 -6.26 -5.43 -5.50
C ALA A 22 -6.40 -6.80 -6.15
N SER A 23 -6.35 -7.90 -5.39
CA SER A 23 -6.62 -9.25 -5.91
C SER A 23 -8.08 -9.45 -6.30
N ASP A 24 -9.00 -8.76 -5.63
CA ASP A 24 -10.44 -8.79 -5.93
C ASP A 24 -10.83 -7.81 -7.05
N ALA A 25 -9.88 -7.02 -7.58
CA ALA A 25 -10.15 -6.06 -8.64
C ALA A 25 -10.29 -6.76 -10.00
N GLU A 26 -11.53 -6.96 -10.45
CA GLU A 26 -11.83 -7.61 -11.74
C GLU A 26 -11.54 -6.73 -12.97
N THR A 27 -11.35 -5.42 -12.78
CA THR A 27 -11.08 -4.47 -13.87
C THR A 27 -9.83 -3.63 -13.60
N LYS A 28 -9.22 -3.17 -14.71
CA LYS A 28 -8.04 -2.30 -14.65
C LYS A 28 -8.36 -0.97 -13.95
N GLU A 29 -9.53 -0.40 -14.21
CA GLU A 29 -9.99 0.84 -13.59
C GLU A 29 -10.09 0.68 -12.08
N ARG A 30 -10.68 -0.45 -11.62
CA ARG A 30 -10.80 -0.75 -10.19
C ARG A 30 -9.43 -0.92 -9.55
N PHE A 31 -8.51 -1.61 -10.21
CA PHE A 31 -7.14 -1.78 -9.72
C PHE A 31 -6.42 -0.42 -9.60
N ILE A 32 -6.59 0.49 -10.56
CA ILE A 32 -6.00 1.83 -10.53
C ILE A 32 -6.54 2.65 -9.35
N GLU A 33 -7.84 2.57 -9.06
CA GLU A 33 -8.44 3.22 -7.89
C GLU A 33 -7.83 2.71 -6.59
N VAL A 34 -7.76 1.38 -6.43
CA VAL A 34 -7.17 0.72 -5.26
C VAL A 34 -5.71 1.14 -5.07
N LEU A 35 -4.92 1.18 -6.15
CA LEU A 35 -3.54 1.64 -6.12
C LEU A 35 -3.43 3.13 -5.72
N ALA A 36 -4.31 3.98 -6.23
CA ALA A 36 -4.33 5.40 -5.88
C ALA A 36 -4.70 5.63 -4.41
N ASP A 37 -5.67 4.88 -3.89
CA ASP A 37 -6.06 4.88 -2.48
C ASP A 37 -4.93 4.41 -1.56
N ALA A 38 -4.30 3.27 -1.90
CA ALA A 38 -3.13 2.78 -1.19
C ALA A 38 -2.00 3.83 -1.20
N GLY A 39 -1.75 4.46 -2.34
CA GLY A 39 -0.76 5.51 -2.48
C GLY A 39 -1.04 6.76 -1.62
N ARG A 40 -2.31 7.09 -1.38
CA ARG A 40 -2.71 8.17 -0.46
C ARG A 40 -2.52 7.76 1.01
N ALA A 41 -2.83 6.51 1.33
CA ALA A 41 -2.77 6.00 2.70
C ALA A 41 -1.32 5.80 3.19
N ILE A 42 -0.47 5.17 2.36
CA ILE A 42 0.88 4.74 2.77
C ILE A 42 2.02 5.37 1.95
N GLY A 43 1.68 6.08 0.88
CA GLY A 43 2.64 6.61 -0.09
C GLY A 43 2.70 5.77 -1.36
N TYR A 44 2.90 6.43 -2.49
CA TYR A 44 2.84 5.79 -3.80
C TYR A 44 3.94 4.73 -4.00
N ALA A 45 5.15 4.98 -3.51
CA ALA A 45 6.27 4.04 -3.67
C ALA A 45 6.06 2.69 -2.95
N PRO A 46 5.68 2.64 -1.65
CA PRO A 46 5.36 1.36 -1.00
C PRO A 46 4.13 0.69 -1.60
N ALA A 47 3.07 1.44 -1.95
CA ALA A 47 1.90 0.89 -2.62
C ALA A 47 2.25 0.22 -3.96
N MET A 48 3.05 0.88 -4.81
CA MET A 48 3.53 0.30 -6.07
C MET A 48 4.35 -0.98 -5.86
N ARG A 49 5.26 -0.99 -4.88
CA ARG A 49 6.06 -2.20 -4.59
C ARG A 49 5.17 -3.36 -4.15
N CYS A 50 4.21 -3.10 -3.28
CA CYS A 50 3.34 -4.13 -2.76
C CYS A 50 2.35 -4.65 -3.82
N LEU A 51 1.59 -3.76 -4.44
CA LEU A 51 0.44 -4.12 -5.28
C LEU A 51 0.84 -4.46 -6.72
N VAL A 52 1.89 -3.84 -7.26
CA VAL A 52 2.28 -4.00 -8.68
C VAL A 52 3.52 -4.89 -8.82
N MET A 53 4.49 -4.76 -7.92
CA MET A 53 5.71 -5.56 -7.95
C MET A 53 5.62 -6.83 -7.10
N CYS A 54 4.44 -7.12 -6.51
CA CYS A 54 4.16 -8.29 -5.68
C CYS A 54 5.17 -8.50 -4.53
N VAL A 55 5.70 -7.40 -3.98
CA VAL A 55 6.52 -7.44 -2.76
C VAL A 55 5.58 -7.61 -1.56
N SER A 56 6.02 -8.32 -0.54
CA SER A 56 5.26 -8.46 0.71
C SER A 56 4.99 -7.09 1.36
N PRO A 57 3.86 -6.89 2.06
CA PRO A 57 3.58 -5.68 2.83
C PRO A 57 4.72 -5.25 3.76
N GLU A 58 5.41 -6.21 4.39
CA GLU A 58 6.51 -5.99 5.33
C GLU A 58 7.77 -5.39 4.67
N ASP A 59 8.07 -5.83 3.44
CA ASP A 59 9.26 -5.44 2.68
C ASP A 59 8.99 -4.27 1.70
N ALA A 60 7.72 -3.98 1.44
CA ALA A 60 7.32 -2.90 0.55
C ALA A 60 7.67 -1.51 1.11
N ILE A 61 7.85 -1.36 2.42
CA ILE A 61 8.19 -0.10 3.06
C ILE A 61 9.67 -0.09 3.44
N ARG A 62 10.35 1.00 3.10
CA ARG A 62 11.71 1.27 3.59
C ARG A 62 11.61 2.02 4.91
N TRP A 63 11.61 1.27 6.00
CA TRP A 63 11.88 1.78 7.34
C TRP A 63 13.27 2.42 7.30
N GLY A 64 13.42 3.67 7.74
CA GLY A 64 14.67 4.43 7.60
C GLY A 64 15.91 3.64 8.04
N LYS A 65 17.06 3.94 7.44
CA LYS A 65 18.36 3.50 7.96
C LYS A 65 18.63 4.09 9.35
#